data_AF-J4TM94-F1
#
_entry.id   AF-J4TM94-F1
#
_cell.length_a   1.000
_cell.length_b   1.000
_cell.length_c   1.000
_cell.angle_alpha   90.00
_cell.angle_beta   90.00
_cell.angle_gamma   90.00
#
_symmetry.space_group_name_H-M   'P 1'
#
loop_
_entity.id
_entity.type
_entity.pdbx_description
1 polymer ?
#
loop_
_entity_poly.entity_id
_entity_poly.type
_entity_poly.pdbx_seq_one_letter_code
_entity_poly.pdbx_strand_id
1 'polypeptide(L)'
;MKKFSQFNKKIFALSLVGMLALGVLSGCASSNLKVIPKDIDALKALLQEKGNFKVSESILDENGDQEATGMYADTTPDGKVNWNEENDYETVSPKAEEISKNITLDDKKIALPMTFSDLGEQYAEFNNVDFSKLNNDMAPIIIENTKTKMNMLVLNTDAMPINATMGFDQEAVIVDLLGGGTHKISVGINLKDKKILTLSTNGASFSSERDLKINGIGVGNTFNEMYAKFGNPVKIQKNEMGHYTDTMAMYAYTDEKGNMYGAYFVHSDKKFDGKNYIKTKPNVITAVNIFYLSNNK
;
A
#
# COMPACT_ATOMS: atom_id res chain seq x y z
N MET A 1 24.53 -17.71 -47.00
CA MET A 1 23.57 -18.17 -45.96
C MET A 1 23.85 -17.46 -44.63
N LYS A 2 23.35 -16.23 -44.40
CA LYS A 2 23.53 -15.50 -43.12
C LYS A 2 22.39 -14.51 -42.77
N LYS A 3 21.14 -14.79 -43.18
CA LYS A 3 19.99 -13.92 -42.85
C LYS A 3 18.76 -14.61 -42.25
N PHE A 4 18.72 -15.95 -42.17
CA PHE A 4 17.59 -16.68 -41.58
C PHE A 4 17.67 -16.85 -40.04
N SER A 5 18.86 -16.74 -39.41
CA SER A 5 18.99 -16.97 -37.97
C SER A 5 18.58 -15.78 -37.08
N GLN A 6 18.60 -14.55 -37.60
CA GLN A 6 18.15 -13.37 -36.85
C GLN A 6 16.63 -13.21 -36.82
N PHE A 7 15.92 -13.65 -37.88
CA PHE A 7 14.46 -13.61 -37.94
C PHE A 7 13.82 -14.63 -36.99
N ASN A 8 14.40 -15.84 -36.91
CA ASN A 8 13.93 -16.87 -35.99
C ASN A 8 14.14 -16.52 -34.52
N LYS A 9 15.22 -15.81 -34.14
CA LYS A 9 15.43 -15.37 -32.75
C LYS A 9 14.38 -14.35 -32.28
N LYS A 10 13.97 -13.41 -33.14
CA LYS A 10 12.91 -12.44 -32.81
C LYS A 10 11.55 -13.11 -32.69
N ILE A 11 11.22 -14.04 -33.60
CA ILE A 11 9.96 -14.80 -33.54
C ILE A 11 9.92 -15.72 -32.32
N PHE A 12 11.03 -16.38 -31.97
CA PHE A 12 11.11 -17.21 -30.75
C PHE A 12 10.95 -16.37 -29.48
N ALA A 13 11.63 -15.23 -29.38
CA ALA A 13 11.50 -14.31 -28.26
C ALA A 13 10.06 -13.77 -28.12
N LEU A 14 9.41 -13.39 -29.22
CA LEU A 14 8.01 -12.96 -29.22
C LEU A 14 7.05 -14.09 -28.84
N SER A 15 7.31 -15.33 -29.29
CA SER A 15 6.50 -16.50 -28.93
C SER A 15 6.63 -16.88 -27.45
N LEU A 16 7.82 -16.70 -26.87
CA LEU A 16 8.08 -17.00 -25.46
C LEU A 16 7.42 -15.97 -24.55
N VAL A 17 7.49 -14.68 -24.90
CA VAL A 17 6.79 -13.59 -24.18
C VAL A 17 5.26 -13.76 -24.28
N GLY A 18 4.75 -14.19 -25.44
CA GLY A 18 3.33 -14.49 -25.62
C GLY A 18 2.85 -15.70 -24.80
N MET A 19 3.64 -16.77 -24.71
CA MET A 19 3.32 -17.95 -23.88
C MET A 19 3.41 -17.65 -22.38
N LEU A 20 4.34 -16.80 -21.95
CA LEU A 20 4.45 -16.36 -20.55
C LEU A 20 3.26 -15.48 -20.13
N ALA A 21 2.79 -14.58 -20.99
CA ALA A 21 1.62 -13.74 -20.74
C ALA A 21 0.32 -14.57 -20.60
N LEU A 22 0.18 -15.65 -21.38
CA LEU A 22 -0.95 -16.58 -21.28
C LEU A 22 -0.89 -17.49 -20.05
N GLY A 23 0.31 -17.74 -19.50
CA GLY A 23 0.50 -18.57 -18.32
C GLY A 23 -0.02 -17.90 -17.04
N VAL A 24 0.27 -16.61 -16.84
CA VAL A 24 -0.05 -15.81 -15.63
C VAL A 24 -1.55 -15.70 -15.38
N LEU A 25 -2.35 -15.75 -16.43
CA LEU A 25 -3.80 -15.79 -16.34
C LEU A 25 -4.17 -17.25 -16.11
N SER A 26 -4.76 -17.57 -14.94
CA SER A 26 -5.42 -18.87 -14.78
C SER A 26 -6.33 -19.13 -15.99
N GLY A 27 -6.51 -20.39 -16.41
CA GLY A 27 -7.05 -20.84 -17.72
C GLY A 27 -8.41 -20.30 -18.22
N CYS A 28 -8.89 -19.17 -17.72
CA CYS A 28 -9.88 -18.30 -18.33
C CYS A 28 -9.34 -17.68 -19.61
N ALA A 29 -9.54 -18.37 -20.73
CA ALA A 29 -9.40 -17.84 -22.09
C ALA A 29 -10.29 -16.60 -22.37
N SER A 30 -11.09 -16.15 -21.39
CA SER A 30 -12.05 -15.04 -21.46
C SER A 30 -11.79 -13.90 -20.45
N SER A 31 -10.64 -13.86 -19.75
CA SER A 31 -10.36 -12.75 -18.83
C SER A 31 -10.07 -11.45 -19.60
N ASN A 32 -10.56 -10.29 -19.14
CA ASN A 32 -10.22 -9.00 -19.73
C ASN A 32 -8.83 -8.52 -19.29
N LEU A 33 -8.01 -9.39 -18.71
CA LEU A 33 -6.67 -9.06 -18.23
C LEU A 33 -5.63 -9.21 -19.33
N LYS A 34 -4.75 -8.22 -19.44
CA LYS A 34 -3.61 -8.19 -20.35
C LYS A 34 -2.33 -8.00 -19.54
N VAL A 35 -1.37 -8.89 -19.73
CA VAL A 35 -0.05 -8.80 -19.08
C VAL A 35 0.95 -8.08 -19.99
N ILE A 36 1.63 -7.08 -19.46
CA ILE A 36 2.62 -6.23 -20.14
C ILE A 36 3.93 -6.29 -19.32
N PRO A 37 4.85 -7.22 -19.63
CA PRO A 37 6.10 -7.38 -18.89
C PRO A 37 7.22 -6.49 -19.45
N LYS A 38 8.02 -5.87 -18.56
CA LYS A 38 9.26 -5.13 -18.89
C LYS A 38 9.10 -4.03 -19.95
N ASP A 39 7.94 -3.41 -20.03
CA ASP A 39 7.70 -2.29 -20.94
C ASP A 39 7.90 -0.95 -20.22
N ILE A 40 9.05 -0.33 -20.48
CA ILE A 40 9.44 0.94 -19.84
C ILE A 40 8.56 2.11 -20.30
N ASP A 41 8.10 2.11 -21.55
CA ASP A 41 7.27 3.19 -22.06
C ASP A 41 5.86 3.09 -21.48
N ALA A 42 5.31 1.88 -21.37
CA ALA A 42 4.06 1.62 -20.66
C ALA A 42 4.17 1.98 -19.17
N LEU A 43 5.29 1.64 -18.51
CA LEU A 43 5.53 2.01 -17.11
C LEU A 43 5.56 3.53 -16.93
N LYS A 44 6.32 4.25 -17.76
CA LYS A 44 6.36 5.72 -17.70
C LYS A 44 4.98 6.31 -17.90
N ALA A 45 4.25 5.85 -18.90
CA ALA A 45 2.90 6.32 -19.18
C ALA A 45 1.97 6.11 -17.96
N LEU A 46 1.99 4.91 -17.38
CA LEU A 46 1.19 4.57 -16.20
C LEU A 46 1.55 5.43 -14.98
N LEU A 47 2.84 5.58 -14.67
CA LEU A 47 3.28 6.35 -13.50
C LEU A 47 3.03 7.85 -13.67
N GLN A 48 3.15 8.37 -14.89
CA GLN A 48 2.92 9.79 -15.22
C GLN A 48 1.45 10.14 -15.44
N GLU A 49 0.51 9.20 -15.25
CA GLU A 49 -0.91 9.52 -15.30
C GLU A 49 -1.25 10.65 -14.32
N LYS A 50 -1.94 11.67 -14.87
CA LYS A 50 -2.39 12.82 -14.09
C LYS A 50 -3.27 12.34 -12.94
N GLY A 51 -2.91 12.69 -11.71
CA GLY A 51 -3.61 12.27 -10.49
C GLY A 51 -2.77 11.37 -9.59
N ASN A 52 -1.84 10.58 -10.15
CA ASN A 52 -0.99 9.69 -9.32
C ASN A 52 -0.17 10.44 -8.27
N PHE A 53 0.22 11.68 -8.59
CA PHE A 53 0.98 12.57 -7.71
C PHE A 53 0.14 13.69 -7.10
N LYS A 54 -1.20 13.64 -7.22
CA LYS A 54 -2.05 14.62 -6.56
C LYS A 54 -1.94 14.42 -5.05
N VAL A 55 -1.55 15.48 -4.35
CA VAL A 55 -1.51 15.52 -2.89
C VAL A 55 -2.74 16.28 -2.40
N SER A 56 -3.35 15.81 -1.32
CA SER A 56 -4.51 16.50 -0.74
C SER A 56 -4.08 17.84 -0.14
N GLU A 57 -4.74 18.94 -0.51
CA GLU A 57 -4.52 20.26 0.08
C GLU A 57 -4.78 20.26 1.61
N SER A 58 -5.62 19.34 2.11
CA SER A 58 -5.93 19.25 3.53
C SER A 58 -4.70 18.98 4.41
N ILE A 59 -3.67 18.31 3.86
CA ILE A 59 -2.44 17.96 4.59
C ILE A 59 -1.28 18.92 4.34
N LEU A 60 -1.38 19.79 3.34
CA LEU A 60 -0.27 20.64 2.91
C LEU A 60 -0.12 21.90 3.77
N ASP A 61 1.12 22.31 3.96
CA ASP A 61 1.50 23.60 4.51
C ASP A 61 2.57 24.22 3.59
N GLU A 62 2.13 24.68 2.42
CA GLU A 62 3.02 25.08 1.33
C GLU A 62 4.03 26.16 1.73
N ASN A 63 3.61 27.08 2.60
CA ASN A 63 4.46 28.17 3.09
C ASN A 63 5.27 27.78 4.34
N GLY A 64 4.85 26.73 5.06
CA GLY A 64 5.50 26.34 6.31
C GLY A 64 5.11 27.24 7.48
N ASP A 65 3.92 27.84 7.45
CA ASP A 65 3.44 28.79 8.45
C ASP A 65 2.65 28.11 9.58
N GLN A 66 2.30 26.82 9.43
CA GLN A 66 1.53 26.09 10.43
C GLN A 66 2.43 25.65 11.59
N GLU A 67 2.25 26.32 12.73
CA GLU A 67 2.92 25.96 13.98
C GLU A 67 2.44 24.61 14.54
N ALA A 68 3.35 23.86 15.16
CA ALA A 68 3.08 22.58 15.83
C ALA A 68 2.43 22.80 17.21
N THR A 69 1.19 23.30 17.21
CA THR A 69 0.42 23.59 18.44
C THR A 69 -1.00 23.03 18.35
N GLY A 70 -1.68 22.93 19.50
CA GLY A 70 -3.05 22.41 19.58
C GLY A 70 -3.12 20.97 19.04
N MET A 71 -4.01 20.72 18.06
CA MET A 71 -4.15 19.40 17.45
C MET A 71 -2.89 18.95 16.68
N TYR A 72 -2.04 19.87 16.24
CA TYR A 72 -0.78 19.59 15.55
C TYR A 72 0.44 19.51 16.49
N ALA A 73 0.23 19.61 17.81
CA ALA A 73 1.32 19.62 18.78
C ALA A 73 2.18 18.34 18.75
N ASP A 74 3.48 18.51 18.96
CA ASP A 74 4.48 17.43 18.99
C ASP A 74 4.31 16.47 20.16
N THR A 75 3.56 16.88 21.19
CA THR A 75 3.33 16.08 22.38
C THR A 75 1.84 15.92 22.63
N THR A 76 1.43 14.73 23.08
CA THR A 76 0.04 14.49 23.48
C THR A 76 -0.39 15.39 24.63
N PRO A 77 -1.70 15.70 24.77
CA PRO A 77 -2.20 16.56 25.84
C PRO A 77 -1.87 16.07 27.25
N ASP A 78 -1.66 14.76 27.44
CA ASP A 78 -1.27 14.15 28.72
C ASP A 78 0.25 13.98 28.90
N GLY A 79 1.06 14.45 27.93
CA GLY A 79 2.52 14.45 28.01
C GLY A 79 3.19 13.09 27.84
N LYS A 80 2.45 12.03 27.52
CA LYS A 80 2.98 10.65 27.49
C LYS A 80 3.72 10.30 26.21
N VAL A 81 3.40 10.97 25.12
CA VAL A 81 3.95 10.67 23.80
C VAL A 81 4.47 11.94 23.17
N ASN A 82 5.74 11.93 22.76
CA ASN A 82 6.37 12.93 21.91
C ASN A 82 6.57 12.33 20.51
N TRP A 83 5.91 12.87 19.50
CA TRP A 83 5.95 12.36 18.12
C TRP A 83 7.31 12.53 17.45
N ASN A 84 8.19 13.39 18.01
CA ASN A 84 9.52 13.62 17.48
C ASN A 84 10.58 12.65 18.00
N GLU A 85 10.23 11.80 18.97
CA GLU A 85 11.13 10.85 19.62
C GLU A 85 10.75 9.41 19.25
N GLU A 86 11.73 8.63 18.80
CA GLU A 86 11.53 7.19 18.63
C GLU A 86 11.40 6.51 19.98
N ASN A 87 10.44 5.60 20.11
CA ASN A 87 10.20 4.90 21.37
C ASN A 87 9.44 3.59 21.15
N ASP A 88 9.73 2.59 21.99
CA ASP A 88 8.97 1.35 22.11
C ASP A 88 8.17 1.40 23.43
N TYR A 89 6.85 1.33 23.34
CA TYR A 89 5.98 1.43 24.50
C TYR A 89 5.64 0.03 25.02
N GLU A 90 6.07 -0.26 26.26
CA GLU A 90 5.87 -1.57 26.90
C GLU A 90 4.40 -1.90 27.19
N THR A 91 3.54 -0.88 27.30
CA THR A 91 2.12 -1.06 27.64
C THR A 91 1.25 -0.87 26.40
N VAL A 92 0.67 -1.97 25.93
CA VAL A 92 -0.37 -1.95 24.88
C VAL A 92 -1.58 -1.17 25.40
N SER A 93 -2.06 -0.22 24.60
CA SER A 93 -3.26 0.56 24.96
C SER A 93 -4.45 -0.36 25.27
N PRO A 94 -5.26 -0.06 26.30
CA PRO A 94 -6.49 -0.81 26.57
C PRO A 94 -7.51 -0.69 25.43
N LYS A 95 -7.32 0.25 24.49
CA LYS A 95 -8.15 0.43 23.29
C LYS A 95 -7.55 -0.23 22.05
N ALA A 96 -6.53 -1.08 22.18
CA ALA A 96 -5.85 -1.69 21.03
C ALA A 96 -6.81 -2.47 20.11
N GLU A 97 -7.83 -3.13 20.67
CA GLU A 97 -8.85 -3.84 19.87
C GLU A 97 -9.62 -2.94 18.89
N GLU A 98 -9.65 -1.62 19.11
CA GLU A 98 -10.29 -0.68 18.20
C GLU A 98 -9.57 -0.60 16.85
N ILE A 99 -8.32 -1.07 16.75
CA ILE A 99 -7.58 -1.10 15.48
C ILE A 99 -8.10 -2.15 14.51
N SER A 100 -8.78 -3.20 15.01
CA SER A 100 -9.40 -4.24 14.18
C SER A 100 -10.87 -3.95 13.87
N LYS A 101 -11.43 -2.84 14.35
CA LYS A 101 -12.84 -2.50 14.25
C LYS A 101 -13.07 -1.29 13.35
N ASN A 102 -14.24 -1.26 12.70
CA ASN A 102 -14.70 -0.12 11.89
C ASN A 102 -13.67 0.37 10.86
N ILE A 103 -13.00 -0.57 10.18
CA ILE A 103 -12.12 -0.25 9.06
C ILE A 103 -13.00 0.04 7.85
N THR A 104 -12.78 1.19 7.22
CA THR A 104 -13.51 1.62 6.03
C THR A 104 -12.57 2.02 4.91
N LEU A 105 -12.97 1.72 3.67
CA LEU A 105 -12.34 2.19 2.45
C LEU A 105 -13.41 2.88 1.61
N ASP A 106 -13.27 4.19 1.39
CA ASP A 106 -14.29 5.05 0.74
C ASP A 106 -15.67 4.88 1.39
N ASP A 107 -15.72 5.05 2.71
CA ASP A 107 -16.90 4.91 3.57
C ASP A 107 -17.55 3.50 3.59
N LYS A 108 -17.01 2.51 2.86
CA LYS A 108 -17.46 1.12 2.90
C LYS A 108 -16.67 0.32 3.91
N LYS A 109 -17.37 -0.43 4.76
CA LYS A 109 -16.72 -1.34 5.71
C LYS A 109 -15.98 -2.46 4.98
N ILE A 110 -14.74 -2.72 5.40
CA ILE A 110 -13.91 -3.81 4.91
C ILE A 110 -13.37 -4.62 6.08
N ALA A 111 -12.89 -5.84 5.81
CA ALA A 111 -12.21 -6.69 6.77
C ALA A 111 -11.09 -7.45 6.08
N LEU A 112 -9.93 -7.56 6.74
CA LEU A 112 -8.83 -8.40 6.29
C LEU A 112 -8.92 -9.79 6.97
N PRO A 113 -8.54 -10.88 6.27
CA PRO A 113 -8.06 -10.92 4.89
C PRO A 113 -9.21 -10.78 3.88
N MET A 114 -8.95 -10.18 2.71
CA MET A 114 -9.98 -9.93 1.69
C MET A 114 -9.57 -10.38 0.28
N THR A 115 -10.47 -10.25 -0.69
CA THR A 115 -10.22 -10.48 -2.12
C THR A 115 -10.23 -9.15 -2.88
N PHE A 116 -9.83 -9.17 -4.15
CA PHE A 116 -9.93 -7.96 -4.98
C PHE A 116 -11.37 -7.52 -5.20
N SER A 117 -12.34 -8.43 -5.19
CA SER A 117 -13.77 -8.07 -5.34
C SER A 117 -14.24 -7.17 -4.21
N ASP A 118 -13.69 -7.36 -3.00
CA ASP A 118 -14.06 -6.59 -1.82
C ASP A 118 -13.54 -5.13 -1.87
N LEU A 119 -12.56 -4.83 -2.74
CA LEU A 119 -12.08 -3.47 -3.00
C LEU A 119 -13.00 -2.65 -3.93
N GLY A 120 -13.88 -3.35 -4.66
CA GLY A 120 -14.77 -2.80 -5.68
C GLY A 120 -14.82 -3.67 -6.93
N GLU A 121 -15.95 -3.61 -7.65
CA GLU A 121 -16.18 -4.43 -8.85
C GLU A 121 -15.12 -4.22 -9.94
N GLN A 122 -14.55 -3.02 -10.03
CA GLN A 122 -13.51 -2.70 -11.02
C GLN A 122 -12.20 -3.48 -10.83
N TYR A 123 -11.98 -4.06 -9.65
CA TYR A 123 -10.80 -4.88 -9.30
C TYR A 123 -11.08 -6.38 -9.38
N ALA A 124 -12.34 -6.81 -9.44
CA ALA A 124 -12.74 -8.20 -9.24
C ALA A 124 -12.03 -9.20 -10.16
N GLU A 125 -11.72 -8.81 -11.40
CA GLU A 125 -11.02 -9.70 -12.35
C GLU A 125 -9.59 -10.03 -11.92
N PHE A 126 -8.93 -9.21 -11.08
CA PHE A 126 -7.60 -9.51 -10.58
C PHE A 126 -7.54 -10.75 -9.68
N ASN A 127 -8.68 -11.23 -9.15
CA ASN A 127 -8.74 -12.53 -8.48
C ASN A 127 -8.30 -13.70 -9.38
N ASN A 128 -8.34 -13.54 -10.70
CA ASN A 128 -7.94 -14.56 -11.67
C ASN A 128 -6.44 -14.62 -11.93
N VAL A 129 -5.65 -13.70 -11.37
CA VAL A 129 -4.19 -13.68 -11.51
C VAL A 129 -3.58 -14.85 -10.76
N ASP A 130 -2.67 -15.56 -11.41
CA ASP A 130 -1.86 -16.61 -10.80
C ASP A 130 -0.49 -16.07 -10.41
N PHE A 131 -0.41 -15.51 -9.20
CA PHE A 131 0.81 -14.90 -8.68
C PHE A 131 2.00 -15.87 -8.59
N SER A 132 1.75 -17.19 -8.50
CA SER A 132 2.79 -18.22 -8.49
C SER A 132 3.60 -18.31 -9.79
N LYS A 133 3.08 -17.75 -10.88
CA LYS A 133 3.73 -17.75 -12.20
C LYS A 133 4.48 -16.45 -12.49
N LEU A 134 4.37 -15.46 -11.61
CA LEU A 134 5.17 -14.25 -11.69
C LEU A 134 6.60 -14.56 -11.22
N ASN A 135 7.58 -13.93 -11.86
CA ASN A 135 8.98 -14.00 -11.47
C ASN A 135 9.70 -12.69 -11.82
N ASN A 136 10.89 -12.49 -11.26
CA ASN A 136 11.67 -11.26 -11.44
C ASN A 136 12.20 -11.08 -12.87
N ASP A 137 12.28 -12.15 -13.67
CA ASP A 137 12.62 -12.04 -15.09
C ASP A 137 11.49 -11.38 -15.90
N MET A 138 10.29 -11.25 -15.34
CA MET A 138 9.18 -10.52 -15.94
C MET A 138 9.00 -9.11 -15.35
N ALA A 139 9.59 -8.84 -14.18
CA ALA A 139 9.44 -7.57 -13.47
C ALA A 139 10.22 -6.41 -14.16
N PRO A 140 9.67 -5.18 -14.18
CA PRO A 140 8.35 -4.79 -13.69
C PRO A 140 7.23 -5.28 -14.62
N ILE A 141 6.07 -5.65 -14.05
CA ILE A 141 4.90 -6.17 -14.78
C ILE A 141 3.72 -5.23 -14.58
N ILE A 142 3.02 -4.91 -15.66
CA ILE A 142 1.69 -4.29 -15.60
C ILE A 142 0.66 -5.34 -16.00
N ILE A 143 -0.34 -5.56 -15.17
CA ILE A 143 -1.53 -6.35 -15.51
C ILE A 143 -2.69 -5.36 -15.67
N GLU A 144 -3.08 -5.08 -16.90
CA GLU A 144 -4.18 -4.17 -17.24
C GLU A 144 -5.49 -4.96 -17.33
N ASN A 145 -6.53 -4.53 -16.63
CA ASN A 145 -7.90 -4.86 -16.98
C ASN A 145 -8.34 -3.99 -18.16
N THR A 146 -8.44 -4.59 -19.33
CA THR A 146 -8.74 -3.89 -20.58
C THR A 146 -10.15 -3.30 -20.64
N LYS A 147 -11.08 -3.79 -19.80
CA LYS A 147 -12.46 -3.30 -19.69
C LYS A 147 -12.56 -2.12 -18.73
N THR A 148 -11.99 -2.23 -17.53
CA THR A 148 -12.11 -1.21 -16.47
C THR A 148 -10.97 -0.19 -16.50
N LYS A 149 -9.90 -0.47 -17.25
CA LYS A 149 -8.65 0.30 -17.30
C LYS A 149 -7.91 0.41 -15.97
N MET A 150 -8.26 -0.46 -15.02
CA MET A 150 -7.47 -0.66 -13.82
C MET A 150 -6.19 -1.41 -14.15
N ASN A 151 -5.09 -0.99 -13.55
CA ASN A 151 -3.77 -1.57 -13.69
C ASN A 151 -3.32 -2.11 -12.33
N MET A 152 -2.69 -3.28 -12.34
CA MET A 152 -1.89 -3.78 -11.25
C MET A 152 -0.43 -3.70 -11.66
N LEU A 153 0.35 -2.93 -10.93
CA LEU A 153 1.79 -2.78 -11.10
C LEU A 153 2.50 -3.68 -10.09
N VAL A 154 3.36 -4.55 -10.61
CA VAL A 154 4.23 -5.43 -9.83
C VAL A 154 5.67 -5.04 -10.12
N LEU A 155 6.31 -4.34 -9.17
CA LEU A 155 7.69 -3.86 -9.32
C LEU A 155 8.72 -4.97 -9.06
N ASN A 156 8.40 -5.87 -8.13
CA ASN A 156 9.19 -7.03 -7.75
C ASN A 156 8.23 -8.18 -7.40
N THR A 157 8.64 -9.43 -7.65
CA THR A 157 7.86 -10.63 -7.32
C THR A 157 8.38 -11.35 -6.09
N ASP A 158 9.47 -10.87 -5.48
CA ASP A 158 9.97 -11.41 -4.21
C ASP A 158 8.90 -11.24 -3.13
N ALA A 159 8.46 -12.37 -2.59
CA ALA A 159 7.57 -12.38 -1.46
C ALA A 159 8.34 -11.86 -0.23
N MET A 160 7.77 -10.88 0.45
CA MET A 160 8.34 -10.34 1.67
C MET A 160 7.67 -11.00 2.87
N PRO A 161 8.43 -11.49 3.85
CA PRO A 161 7.84 -11.96 5.10
C PRO A 161 7.14 -10.78 5.79
N ILE A 162 5.86 -10.93 6.10
CA ILE A 162 5.15 -9.92 6.89
C ILE A 162 5.44 -10.21 8.36
N ASN A 163 6.31 -9.41 8.97
CA ASN A 163 6.65 -9.47 10.39
C ASN A 163 7.09 -10.87 10.88
N ALA A 164 7.97 -11.56 10.15
CA ALA A 164 8.50 -12.88 10.53
C ALA A 164 9.16 -12.91 11.92
N THR A 165 9.68 -11.77 12.40
CA THR A 165 10.22 -11.62 13.75
C THR A 165 9.18 -11.85 14.85
N MET A 166 7.89 -11.78 14.52
CA MET A 166 6.77 -12.05 15.43
C MET A 166 6.28 -13.50 15.36
N GLY A 167 6.95 -14.36 14.59
CA GLY A 167 6.66 -15.80 14.50
C GLY A 167 5.53 -16.18 13.53
N PHE A 168 5.13 -15.28 12.62
CA PHE A 168 4.16 -15.55 11.56
C PHE A 168 4.86 -15.98 10.27
N ASP A 169 4.36 -17.04 9.61
CA ASP A 169 4.87 -17.61 8.34
C ASP A 169 4.09 -17.10 7.12
N GLN A 170 3.63 -15.85 7.17
CA GLN A 170 2.94 -15.21 6.06
C GLN A 170 3.92 -14.40 5.23
N GLU A 171 3.94 -14.67 3.93
CA GLU A 171 4.68 -13.90 2.94
C GLU A 171 3.69 -13.25 1.98
N ALA A 172 4.00 -12.04 1.54
CA ALA A 172 3.20 -11.35 0.56
C ALA A 172 4.04 -10.67 -0.52
N VAL A 173 3.50 -10.66 -1.74
CA VAL A 173 3.97 -9.77 -2.79
C VAL A 173 3.19 -8.46 -2.69
N ILE A 174 3.90 -7.34 -2.68
CA ILE A 174 3.30 -6.01 -2.71
C ILE A 174 3.05 -5.61 -4.15
N VAL A 175 1.82 -5.20 -4.45
CA VAL A 175 1.43 -4.68 -5.76
C VAL A 175 0.72 -3.35 -5.59
N ASP A 176 0.85 -2.48 -6.59
CA ASP A 176 0.16 -1.20 -6.63
C ASP A 176 -1.00 -1.28 -7.61
N LEU A 177 -2.21 -1.02 -7.13
CA LEU A 177 -3.39 -0.87 -7.99
C LEU A 177 -3.49 0.60 -8.40
N LEU A 178 -3.68 0.85 -9.70
CA LEU A 178 -3.66 2.17 -10.32
C LEU A 178 -4.81 2.26 -11.33
N GLY A 179 -5.52 3.40 -11.40
CA GLY A 179 -6.58 3.56 -12.39
C GLY A 179 -7.09 4.98 -12.52
N GLY A 180 -6.93 5.54 -13.73
CA GLY A 180 -7.49 6.84 -14.10
C GLY A 180 -7.01 8.01 -13.23
N GLY A 181 -5.84 7.88 -12.61
CA GLY A 181 -5.28 8.86 -11.68
C GLY A 181 -5.92 8.94 -10.28
N THR A 182 -7.02 8.23 -10.00
CA THR A 182 -7.81 8.45 -8.77
C THR A 182 -8.03 7.20 -7.89
N HIS A 183 -7.49 6.05 -8.29
CA HIS A 183 -7.80 4.75 -7.67
C HIS A 183 -6.58 4.06 -7.06
N LYS A 184 -5.56 4.82 -6.68
CA LYS A 184 -4.31 4.23 -6.24
C LYS A 184 -4.43 3.60 -4.86
N ILE A 185 -4.07 2.33 -4.70
CA ILE A 185 -3.88 1.70 -3.39
C ILE A 185 -2.89 0.56 -3.51
N SER A 186 -2.03 0.40 -2.51
CA SER A 186 -1.04 -0.67 -2.48
C SER A 186 -1.57 -1.82 -1.63
N VAL A 187 -1.41 -3.03 -2.11
CA VAL A 187 -1.96 -4.23 -1.46
C VAL A 187 -0.90 -5.32 -1.36
N GLY A 188 -0.84 -5.98 -0.21
CA GLY A 188 0.01 -7.15 0.01
C GLY A 188 -0.81 -8.42 -0.14
N ILE A 189 -0.38 -9.30 -1.05
CA ILE A 189 -1.11 -10.50 -1.44
C ILE A 189 -0.37 -11.73 -0.97
N ASN A 190 -1.04 -12.56 -0.18
CA ASN A 190 -0.53 -13.86 0.20
C ASN A 190 -0.48 -14.78 -1.02
N LEU A 191 0.69 -15.35 -1.32
CA LEU A 191 0.87 -16.19 -2.49
C LEU A 191 0.17 -17.55 -2.38
N LYS A 192 -0.05 -18.06 -1.16
CA LYS A 192 -0.64 -19.38 -0.90
C LYS A 192 -2.15 -19.39 -1.18
N ASP A 193 -2.87 -18.39 -0.68
CA ASP A 193 -4.36 -18.33 -0.75
C ASP A 193 -4.91 -17.16 -1.57
N LYS A 194 -4.02 -16.31 -2.13
CA LYS A 194 -4.33 -15.14 -2.96
C LYS A 194 -5.15 -14.07 -2.24
N LYS A 195 -5.17 -14.10 -0.91
CA LYS A 195 -5.87 -13.08 -0.12
C LYS A 195 -5.00 -11.84 0.05
N ILE A 196 -5.68 -10.70 0.05
CA ILE A 196 -5.09 -9.42 0.44
C ILE A 196 -5.01 -9.40 1.96
N LEU A 197 -3.79 -9.26 2.46
CA LEU A 197 -3.45 -9.19 3.88
C LEU A 197 -3.11 -7.79 4.34
N THR A 198 -2.73 -6.91 3.41
CA THR A 198 -2.32 -5.54 3.72
C THR A 198 -2.94 -4.54 2.75
N LEU A 199 -3.24 -3.35 3.25
CA LEU A 199 -3.59 -2.18 2.45
C LEU A 199 -2.71 -1.01 2.89
N SER A 200 -2.22 -0.23 1.94
CA SER A 200 -1.39 0.94 2.18
C SER A 200 -1.81 2.09 1.28
N THR A 201 -1.95 3.28 1.87
CA THR A 201 -2.26 4.52 1.14
C THR A 201 -1.01 5.23 0.62
N ASN A 202 0.17 4.64 0.74
CA ASN A 202 1.45 5.23 0.34
C ASN A 202 2.42 4.17 -0.17
N GLY A 203 2.15 3.59 -1.34
CA GLY A 203 3.11 2.73 -2.05
C GLY A 203 3.67 3.38 -3.31
N ALA A 204 4.85 2.90 -3.70
CA ALA A 204 5.69 3.44 -4.77
C ALA A 204 5.88 4.98 -4.72
N SER A 205 5.95 5.56 -3.51
CA SER A 205 6.11 7.00 -3.24
C SER A 205 4.91 7.88 -3.59
N PHE A 206 3.74 7.30 -3.85
CA PHE A 206 2.56 8.04 -4.27
C PHE A 206 1.49 8.13 -3.17
N SER A 207 0.81 9.28 -3.06
CA SER A 207 -0.32 9.48 -2.13
C SER A 207 -1.61 8.88 -2.68
N SER A 208 -2.17 7.84 -2.06
CA SER A 208 -3.48 7.29 -2.43
C SER A 208 -4.58 8.35 -2.35
N GLU A 209 -5.52 8.32 -3.29
CA GLU A 209 -6.77 9.09 -3.22
C GLU A 209 -7.90 8.31 -2.52
N ARG A 210 -7.67 7.03 -2.18
CA ARG A 210 -8.67 6.17 -1.52
C ARG A 210 -8.72 6.51 -0.03
N ASP A 211 -9.93 6.60 0.51
CA ASP A 211 -10.14 7.03 1.90
C ASP A 211 -10.15 5.83 2.85
N LEU A 212 -8.93 5.37 3.21
CA LEU A 212 -8.74 4.32 4.22
C LEU A 212 -8.75 4.93 5.61
N LYS A 213 -9.71 4.48 6.44
CA LYS A 213 -9.86 4.91 7.82
C LYS A 213 -10.02 3.73 8.75
N ILE A 214 -9.52 3.88 9.96
CA ILE A 214 -9.81 2.99 11.09
C ILE A 214 -10.57 3.82 12.09
N ASN A 215 -11.82 3.45 12.34
CA ASN A 215 -12.58 4.07 13.43
C ASN A 215 -12.72 5.61 13.28
N GLY A 216 -12.75 6.07 12.02
CA GLY A 216 -12.83 7.49 11.63
C GLY A 216 -11.49 8.21 11.47
N ILE A 217 -10.36 7.59 11.86
CA ILE A 217 -9.02 8.17 11.75
C ILE A 217 -8.37 7.72 10.44
N GLY A 218 -7.92 8.66 9.62
CA GLY A 218 -7.19 8.40 8.38
C GLY A 218 -6.33 9.58 7.92
N VAL A 219 -6.02 9.64 6.63
CA VAL A 219 -5.25 10.74 6.04
C VAL A 219 -5.97 12.08 6.28
N GLY A 220 -5.24 13.10 6.75
CA GLY A 220 -5.78 14.41 7.10
C GLY A 220 -6.08 14.61 8.58
N ASN A 221 -6.26 13.54 9.36
CA ASN A 221 -6.28 13.62 10.82
C ASN A 221 -4.89 13.87 11.39
N THR A 222 -4.77 14.27 12.66
CA THR A 222 -3.47 14.40 13.34
C THR A 222 -3.15 13.20 14.21
N PHE A 223 -1.87 13.05 14.58
CA PHE A 223 -1.46 12.06 15.56
C PHE A 223 -2.11 12.25 16.94
N ASN A 224 -2.41 13.49 17.35
CA ASN A 224 -3.13 13.72 18.60
C ASN A 224 -4.61 13.30 18.53
N GLU A 225 -5.27 13.46 17.38
CA GLU A 225 -6.63 12.92 17.16
C GLU A 225 -6.62 11.38 17.18
N MET A 226 -5.64 10.77 16.50
CA MET A 226 -5.37 9.33 16.55
C MET A 226 -5.15 8.84 17.98
N TYR A 227 -4.28 9.52 18.75
CA TYR A 227 -3.99 9.18 20.14
C TYR A 227 -5.24 9.26 21.03
N ALA A 228 -6.08 10.29 20.86
CA ALA A 228 -7.34 10.40 21.61
C ALA A 228 -8.26 9.18 21.37
N LYS A 229 -8.23 8.63 20.16
CA LYS A 229 -9.00 7.45 19.78
C LYS A 229 -8.39 6.16 20.31
N PHE A 230 -7.09 5.93 20.08
CA PHE A 230 -6.45 4.64 20.29
C PHE A 230 -5.55 4.55 21.53
N GLY A 231 -5.23 5.65 22.20
CA GLY A 231 -4.31 5.68 23.33
C GLY A 231 -2.85 5.50 22.89
N ASN A 232 -2.01 4.88 23.74
CA ASN A 232 -0.59 4.71 23.46
C ASN A 232 -0.35 3.83 22.22
N PRO A 233 0.53 4.25 21.28
CA PRO A 233 1.03 3.35 20.25
C PRO A 233 1.92 2.26 20.90
N VAL A 234 2.19 1.20 20.15
CA VAL A 234 3.20 0.19 20.49
C VAL A 234 4.60 0.73 20.22
N LYS A 235 4.76 1.49 19.13
CA LYS A 235 6.05 2.01 18.70
C LYS A 235 5.91 3.33 17.96
N ILE A 236 6.88 4.21 18.14
CA ILE A 236 7.16 5.35 17.27
C ILE A 236 8.51 5.13 16.62
N GLN A 237 8.55 5.25 15.30
CA GLN A 237 9.76 5.10 14.49
C GLN A 237 9.90 6.27 13.53
N LYS A 238 11.13 6.66 13.23
CA LYS A 238 11.46 7.66 12.23
C LYS A 238 12.32 7.07 11.14
N ASN A 239 11.95 7.37 9.90
CA ASN A 239 12.71 6.97 8.72
C ASN A 239 13.10 8.23 7.96
N GLU A 240 14.37 8.59 8.05
CA GLU A 240 14.94 9.69 7.28
C GLU A 240 15.16 9.24 5.83
N MET A 241 14.38 9.81 4.92
CA MET A 241 14.56 9.67 3.49
C MET A 241 15.31 10.89 2.98
N GLY A 242 16.05 10.76 1.87
CA GLY A 242 16.94 11.85 1.40
C GLY A 242 16.27 13.21 1.18
N HIS A 243 14.94 13.27 1.00
CA HIS A 243 14.19 14.51 0.79
C HIS A 243 13.13 14.82 1.86
N TYR A 244 12.74 13.84 2.68
CA TYR A 244 11.64 13.91 3.64
C TYR A 244 11.87 12.93 4.80
N THR A 245 11.23 13.15 5.93
CA THR A 245 11.27 12.24 7.07
C THR A 245 9.87 11.70 7.33
N ASP A 246 9.76 10.38 7.44
CA ASP A 246 8.55 9.74 7.91
C ASP A 246 8.64 9.50 9.42
N THR A 247 7.62 9.94 10.16
CA THR A 247 7.32 9.49 11.51
C THR A 247 6.18 8.49 11.44
N MET A 248 6.34 7.32 12.05
CA MET A 248 5.38 6.23 12.02
C MET A 248 4.93 5.85 13.43
N ALA A 249 3.63 5.93 13.69
CA ALA A 249 3.03 5.41 14.93
C ALA A 249 2.37 4.05 14.66
N MET A 250 2.88 3.01 15.31
CA MET A 250 2.41 1.64 15.18
C MET A 250 1.40 1.29 16.28
N TYR A 251 0.28 0.68 15.90
CA TYR A 251 -0.66 0.03 16.80
C TYR A 251 -0.79 -1.44 16.42
N ALA A 252 -0.94 -2.31 17.40
CA ALA A 252 -1.16 -3.72 17.18
C ALA A 252 -2.14 -4.29 18.21
N TYR A 253 -2.92 -5.28 17.78
CA TYR A 253 -3.86 -6.03 18.60
C TYR A 253 -3.81 -7.50 18.20
N THR A 254 -3.85 -8.38 19.20
CA THR A 254 -3.97 -9.83 18.97
C THR A 254 -5.31 -10.29 19.52
N ASP A 255 -6.11 -10.94 18.68
CA ASP A 255 -7.42 -11.45 19.08
C ASP A 255 -7.31 -12.74 19.93
N GLU A 256 -8.44 -13.22 20.44
CA GLU A 256 -8.53 -14.44 21.25
C GLU A 256 -8.07 -15.71 20.50
N LYS A 257 -8.06 -15.67 19.16
CA LYS A 257 -7.58 -16.77 18.31
C LYS A 257 -6.09 -16.64 17.99
N GLY A 258 -5.43 -15.59 18.49
CA GLY A 258 -4.03 -15.28 18.25
C GLY A 258 -3.76 -14.55 16.93
N ASN A 259 -4.80 -14.18 16.16
CA ASN A 259 -4.60 -13.41 14.94
C ASN A 259 -4.19 -11.99 15.29
N MET A 260 -3.26 -11.43 14.51
CA MET A 260 -2.76 -10.08 14.74
C MET A 260 -3.35 -9.11 13.72
N TYR A 261 -3.77 -7.96 14.23
CA TYR A 261 -4.15 -6.79 13.47
C TYR A 261 -3.14 -5.70 13.79
N GLY A 262 -2.66 -5.00 12.77
CA GLY A 262 -1.79 -3.86 12.98
C GLY A 262 -2.07 -2.72 12.04
N ALA A 263 -1.71 -1.53 12.49
CA ALA A 263 -1.81 -0.31 11.72
C ALA A 263 -0.60 0.57 11.94
N TYR A 264 -0.13 1.19 10.86
CA TYR A 264 0.79 2.32 10.90
C TYR A 264 0.07 3.56 10.43
N PHE A 265 0.10 4.59 11.26
CA PHE A 265 -0.24 5.96 10.86
C PHE A 265 1.07 6.70 10.62
N VAL A 266 1.22 7.26 9.43
CA VAL A 266 2.47 7.87 8.98
C VAL A 266 2.26 9.36 8.81
N HIS A 267 3.20 10.15 9.29
CA HIS A 267 3.37 11.55 8.96
C HIS A 267 4.66 11.68 8.15
N SER A 268 4.59 12.25 6.96
CA SER A 268 5.76 12.60 6.15
C SER A 268 5.89 14.12 6.21
N ASP A 269 7.02 14.68 6.65
CA ASP A 269 7.20 16.14 6.74
C ASP A 269 7.05 16.85 5.38
N LYS A 270 7.20 16.11 4.28
CA LYS A 270 6.95 16.54 2.90
C LYS A 270 6.31 15.44 2.07
N LYS A 271 5.53 15.86 1.06
CA LYS A 271 5.00 14.98 0.01
C LYS A 271 5.43 15.42 -1.38
N PHE A 272 5.68 14.45 -2.25
CA PHE A 272 6.05 14.69 -3.64
C PHE A 272 4.80 14.90 -4.51
N ASP A 273 4.72 16.03 -5.22
CA ASP A 273 3.61 16.39 -6.11
C ASP A 273 3.83 15.98 -7.58
N GLY A 274 4.90 15.23 -7.85
CA GLY A 274 5.34 14.88 -9.20
C GLY A 274 6.46 15.77 -9.73
N LYS A 275 6.75 16.90 -9.07
CA LYS A 275 7.79 17.86 -9.44
C LYS A 275 8.64 18.31 -8.26
N ASN A 276 8.02 18.61 -7.13
CA ASN A 276 8.63 19.17 -5.92
C ASN A 276 8.21 18.37 -4.68
N TYR A 277 9.01 18.52 -3.62
CA TYR A 277 8.61 18.11 -2.28
C TYR A 277 7.98 19.29 -1.55
N ILE A 278 6.70 19.18 -1.24
CA ILE A 278 5.90 20.22 -0.57
C ILE A 278 5.78 19.86 0.91
N LYS A 279 5.98 20.83 1.79
CA LYS A 279 5.80 20.66 3.23
C LYS A 279 4.36 20.28 3.58
N THR A 280 4.22 19.46 4.62
CA THR A 280 2.93 19.11 5.22
C THR A 280 2.77 19.78 6.58
N LYS A 281 1.53 19.94 7.02
CA LYS A 281 1.21 20.42 8.38
C LYS A 281 1.84 19.49 9.43
N PRO A 282 2.37 20.00 10.54
CA PRO A 282 3.02 19.17 11.57
C PRO A 282 2.10 18.06 12.08
N ASN A 283 2.62 16.85 12.23
CA ASN A 283 1.91 15.71 12.84
C ASN A 283 0.57 15.33 12.17
N VAL A 284 0.33 15.77 10.93
CA VAL A 284 -0.82 15.32 10.12
C VAL A 284 -0.53 13.94 9.53
N ILE A 285 -1.50 13.04 9.56
CA ILE A 285 -1.42 11.72 8.96
C ILE A 285 -1.44 11.90 7.45
N THR A 286 -0.35 11.47 6.80
CA THR A 286 -0.13 11.50 5.36
C THR A 286 -0.29 10.12 4.73
N ALA A 287 -0.30 9.05 5.54
CA ALA A 287 -0.63 7.70 5.11
C ALA A 287 -1.15 6.80 6.24
N VAL A 288 -1.95 5.80 5.86
CA VAL A 288 -2.42 4.71 6.70
C VAL A 288 -2.03 3.39 6.05
N ASN A 289 -1.41 2.51 6.83
CA ASN A 289 -1.14 1.14 6.42
C ASN A 289 -1.80 0.19 7.42
N ILE A 290 -2.54 -0.81 6.94
CA ILE A 290 -3.11 -1.86 7.79
C ILE A 290 -2.62 -3.23 7.34
N PHE A 291 -2.48 -4.14 8.29
CA PHE A 291 -2.15 -5.53 8.01
C PHE A 291 -2.88 -6.49 8.95
N TYR A 292 -3.09 -7.70 8.46
CA TYR A 292 -3.63 -8.83 9.20
C TYR A 292 -2.69 -10.03 9.09
N LEU A 293 -2.41 -10.66 10.23
CA LEU A 293 -1.67 -11.91 10.31
C LEU A 293 -2.53 -13.00 10.94
N SER A 294 -2.71 -14.10 10.22
CA SER A 294 -3.43 -15.26 10.75
C SER A 294 -2.51 -16.09 11.65
N ASN A 295 -3.03 -16.52 12.79
CA ASN A 295 -2.37 -17.52 13.63
C ASN A 295 -2.57 -18.93 13.06
N ASN A 296 -1.92 -19.22 11.94
CA ASN A 296 -1.92 -20.55 11.33
C ASN A 296 -0.63 -21.30 11.71
N LYS A 297 -0.39 -21.44 13.02
CA LYS A 297 0.65 -22.34 13.53
C LYS A 297 0.36 -23.80 13.20
#